data_AF-A0A5R8Y8G1-F1
#
_entry.id   AF-A0A5R8Y8G1-F1
#
_cell.length_a   1.000
_cell.length_b   1.000
_cell.length_c   1.000
_cell.angle_alpha   90.00
_cell.angle_beta   90.00
_cell.angle_gamma   90.00
#
_symmetry.space_group_name_H-M   'P 1'
#
loop_
_entity.id
_entity.type
_entity.pdbx_description
1 polymer ?
#
loop_
_entity_poly.entity_id
_entity_poly.type
_entity_poly.pdbx_seq_one_letter_code
_entity_poly.pdbx_strand_id
1 'polypeptide(L)'
;MSKTYIEKAFVETEVDLHSDQTKKEIWKNEDGLLHRGRGLPAVTTYDVETGNPTGRERWFRGMMHCIDGPAIEVICPKTGTVIHEAWYRFDEPKGDLTRDAETGKVVRSDFENAENPLSTQQSQELVQE
;
A
#
# COMPACT_ATOMS: atom_id res chain seq x y z
N MET A 1 -28.93 5.93 -12.50
CA MET A 1 -29.03 4.52 -12.06
C MET A 1 -27.74 4.18 -11.34
N SER A 2 -27.78 3.86 -10.05
CA SER A 2 -26.58 3.39 -9.33
C SER A 2 -26.32 1.94 -9.71
N LYS A 3 -25.13 1.63 -10.23
CA LYS A 3 -24.72 0.24 -10.49
C LYS A 3 -24.11 -0.31 -9.21
N THR A 4 -24.73 -1.32 -8.61
CA THR A 4 -24.13 -2.09 -7.53
C THR A 4 -23.16 -3.09 -8.13
N TYR A 5 -21.89 -3.07 -7.71
CA TYR A 5 -20.89 -4.07 -8.05
C TYR A 5 -20.69 -5.00 -6.86
N ILE A 6 -20.85 -6.31 -7.08
CA ILE A 6 -20.55 -7.34 -6.09
C ILE A 6 -19.23 -7.97 -6.50
N GLU A 7 -18.25 -7.90 -5.63
CA GLU A 7 -16.98 -8.60 -5.77
C GLU A 7 -16.90 -9.69 -4.72
N LYS A 8 -16.65 -10.93 -5.16
CA LYS A 8 -16.33 -12.02 -4.24
C LYS A 8 -14.85 -11.94 -3.89
N ALA A 9 -14.55 -12.02 -2.61
CA ALA A 9 -13.18 -12.07 -2.11
C ALA A 9 -13.03 -13.19 -1.09
N PHE A 10 -11.84 -13.77 -1.05
CA PHE A 10 -11.40 -14.71 -0.03
C PHE A 10 -10.35 -14.03 0.84
N VAL A 11 -10.41 -14.30 2.14
CA VAL A 11 -9.44 -13.80 3.11
C VAL A 11 -8.74 -14.99 3.75
N GLU A 12 -7.42 -15.00 3.67
CA GLU A 12 -6.56 -15.93 4.38
C GLU A 12 -5.83 -15.17 5.49
N THR A 13 -5.88 -15.72 6.71
CA THR A 13 -5.21 -15.13 7.87
C THR A 13 -4.19 -16.12 8.40
N GLU A 14 -2.95 -15.66 8.52
CA GLU A 14 -1.88 -16.38 9.22
C GLU A 14 -1.81 -15.88 10.66
N VAL A 15 -1.77 -16.80 11.63
CA VAL A 15 -1.71 -16.50 13.06
C VAL A 15 -0.45 -17.10 13.70
N ASP A 16 0.07 -16.41 14.71
CA ASP A 16 1.08 -16.97 15.60
C ASP A 16 0.45 -18.01 16.54
N LEU A 17 0.98 -19.23 16.56
CA LEU A 17 0.40 -20.30 17.41
C LEU A 17 0.68 -20.12 18.90
N HIS A 18 1.66 -19.30 19.27
CA HIS A 18 1.99 -19.07 20.68
C HIS A 18 1.15 -17.93 21.26
N SER A 19 1.01 -16.82 20.52
CA SER A 19 0.29 -15.63 21.00
C SER A 19 -1.14 -15.50 20.48
N ASP A 20 -1.57 -16.35 19.54
CA ASP A 20 -2.85 -16.29 18.82
C ASP A 20 -3.07 -14.94 18.09
N GLN A 21 -1.98 -14.21 17.83
CA GLN A 21 -2.02 -12.93 17.13
C GLN A 21 -1.92 -13.13 15.62
N THR A 22 -2.67 -12.35 14.86
CA THR A 22 -2.56 -12.31 13.39
C THR A 22 -1.17 -11.82 12.98
N LYS A 23 -0.49 -12.57 12.13
CA LYS A 23 0.77 -12.20 11.46
C LYS A 23 0.54 -11.58 10.10
N LYS A 24 -0.47 -12.08 9.38
CA LYS A 24 -0.68 -11.73 7.99
C LYS A 24 -2.14 -11.88 7.59
N GLU A 25 -2.65 -10.92 6.84
CA GLU A 25 -3.95 -10.95 6.18
C GLU A 25 -3.72 -10.88 4.67
N ILE A 26 -4.33 -11.80 3.91
CA ILE A 26 -4.21 -11.90 2.46
C ILE A 26 -5.60 -11.92 1.83
N TRP A 27 -5.86 -11.01 0.90
CA TRP A 27 -7.10 -10.90 0.14
C TRP A 27 -6.89 -11.38 -1.29
N LYS A 28 -7.77 -12.26 -1.75
CA LYS A 28 -7.76 -12.83 -3.10
C LYS A 28 -9.12 -12.63 -3.77
N ASN A 29 -9.13 -12.43 -5.08
CA ASN A 29 -10.34 -12.44 -5.88
C ASN A 29 -10.87 -13.88 -6.09
N GLU A 30 -11.94 -14.02 -6.88
CA GLU A 30 -12.54 -15.34 -7.18
C GLU A 30 -11.62 -16.31 -7.95
N ASP A 31 -10.61 -15.79 -8.64
CA ASP A 31 -9.59 -16.57 -9.34
C ASP A 31 -8.41 -16.98 -8.44
N GLY A 32 -8.43 -16.58 -7.16
CA GLY A 32 -7.34 -16.83 -6.21
C GLY A 32 -6.14 -15.88 -6.36
N LEU A 33 -6.26 -14.81 -7.15
CA LEU A 33 -5.21 -13.81 -7.36
C LEU A 33 -5.29 -12.71 -6.31
N LEU A 34 -4.14 -12.19 -5.87
CA LEU A 34 -4.09 -11.07 -4.92
C LEU A 34 -4.87 -9.87 -5.46
N HIS A 35 -5.89 -9.47 -4.71
CA HIS A 35 -6.76 -8.36 -5.08
C HIS A 35 -7.54 -7.89 -3.87
N ARG A 36 -7.60 -6.56 -3.71
CA ARG A 36 -8.59 -5.93 -2.83
C ARG A 36 -9.02 -4.61 -3.44
N GLY A 37 -10.33 -4.48 -3.67
CA GLY A 37 -10.90 -3.29 -4.32
C GLY A 37 -10.66 -2.00 -3.51
N ARG A 38 -10.88 -0.86 -4.17
CA ARG A 38 -10.82 0.50 -3.59
C ARG A 38 -9.43 0.94 -3.08
N GLY A 39 -8.36 0.40 -3.67
CA GLY A 39 -6.99 0.78 -3.31
C GLY A 39 -6.57 0.30 -1.91
N LEU A 40 -7.32 -0.62 -1.32
CA LEU A 40 -6.98 -1.24 -0.04
C LEU A 40 -5.86 -2.28 -0.24
N PRO A 41 -5.04 -2.54 0.79
CA PRO A 41 -3.98 -3.53 0.71
C PRO A 41 -4.55 -4.94 0.59
N ALA A 42 -4.10 -5.67 -0.42
CA ALA A 42 -4.41 -7.08 -0.57
C ALA A 42 -3.55 -7.94 0.36
N VAL A 43 -2.39 -7.45 0.79
CA VAL A 43 -1.58 -8.09 1.83
C VAL A 43 -1.30 -7.09 2.94
N THR A 44 -1.55 -7.47 4.18
CA THR A 44 -1.10 -6.73 5.36
C THR A 44 -0.32 -7.67 6.27
N THR A 45 0.86 -7.25 6.71
CA THR A 45 1.66 -7.96 7.72
C THR A 45 1.63 -7.19 9.03
N TYR A 46 1.71 -7.92 10.14
CA TYR A 46 1.59 -7.37 11.47
C TYR A 46 2.73 -7.87 12.36
N ASP A 47 3.15 -6.99 13.25
CA ASP A 47 4.04 -7.33 14.35
C ASP A 47 3.26 -8.14 15.40
N VAL A 48 3.80 -9.29 15.80
CA VAL A 48 3.10 -10.23 16.70
C VAL A 48 3.04 -9.77 18.16
N GLU A 49 3.91 -8.87 18.57
CA GLU A 49 3.97 -8.39 19.95
C GLU A 49 2.97 -7.24 20.15
N THR A 50 2.90 -6.34 19.17
CA THR A 50 2.10 -5.11 19.24
C THR A 50 0.78 -5.18 18.48
N GLY A 51 0.65 -6.11 17.53
CA GLY A 51 -0.49 -6.18 16.59
C GLY A 51 -0.50 -5.06 15.55
N ASN A 52 0.53 -4.20 15.52
CA ASN A 52 0.60 -3.09 14.60
C ASN A 52 1.00 -3.55 13.19
N PRO A 53 0.47 -2.93 12.11
CA PRO A 53 0.90 -3.22 10.77
C PRO A 53 2.40 -2.90 10.56
N THR A 54 3.13 -3.84 10.00
CA THR A 54 4.55 -3.70 9.61
C THR A 54 4.74 -3.57 8.11
N GLY A 55 3.73 -3.93 7.32
CA GLY A 55 3.80 -3.82 5.88
C GLY A 55 2.44 -3.94 5.23
N ARG A 56 2.29 -3.27 4.08
CA ARG A 56 1.08 -3.26 3.26
C ARG A 56 1.46 -3.39 1.80
N GLU A 57 0.76 -4.25 1.08
CA GLU A 57 0.93 -4.39 -0.36
C GLU A 57 -0.43 -4.29 -1.06
N ARG A 58 -0.48 -3.51 -2.13
CA ARG A 58 -1.68 -3.27 -2.94
C ARG A 58 -1.50 -3.97 -4.28
N TRP A 59 -2.50 -4.79 -4.58
CA TRP A 59 -2.50 -5.66 -5.75
C TRP A 59 -3.81 -5.53 -6.50
N PHE A 60 -3.74 -5.54 -7.83
CA PHE A 60 -4.87 -5.59 -8.73
C PHE A 60 -4.78 -6.83 -9.61
N ARG A 61 -5.56 -7.87 -9.26
CA ARG A 61 -5.67 -9.12 -10.03
C ARG A 61 -4.31 -9.80 -10.22
N GLY A 62 -3.56 -9.92 -9.13
CA GLY A 62 -2.26 -10.58 -9.12
C GLY A 62 -1.08 -9.71 -9.56
N MET A 63 -1.31 -8.45 -9.95
CA MET A 63 -0.24 -7.50 -10.27
C MET A 63 -0.12 -6.43 -9.19
N MET A 64 1.10 -6.11 -8.77
CA MET A 64 1.42 -5.00 -7.86
C MET A 64 0.94 -3.69 -8.48
N HIS A 65 0.04 -2.98 -7.80
CA HIS A 65 -0.61 -1.81 -8.38
C HIS A 65 -1.28 -0.92 -7.33
N CYS A 66 -1.04 0.39 -7.42
CA CYS A 66 -1.88 1.41 -6.79
C CYS A 66 -1.87 2.70 -7.63
N ILE A 67 -3.04 3.29 -7.86
CA ILE A 67 -3.17 4.54 -8.63
C ILE A 67 -2.88 5.76 -7.75
N ASP A 68 -3.37 5.72 -6.51
CA ASP A 68 -3.44 6.91 -5.64
C ASP A 68 -2.32 6.95 -4.59
N GLY A 69 -1.33 6.06 -4.69
CA GLY A 69 -0.29 5.94 -3.67
C GLY A 69 0.69 4.81 -3.91
N PRO A 70 1.53 4.50 -2.92
CA PRO A 70 2.49 3.42 -3.02
C PRO A 70 1.77 2.07 -3.06
N ALA A 71 2.26 1.19 -3.92
CA ALA A 71 1.81 -0.19 -3.92
C ALA A 71 2.39 -0.98 -2.74
N ILE A 72 3.57 -0.60 -2.25
CA ILE A 72 4.22 -1.22 -1.08
C ILE A 72 4.48 -0.14 -0.04
N GLU A 73 4.12 -0.42 1.21
CA GLU A 73 4.53 0.36 2.38
C GLU A 73 5.20 -0.60 3.38
N VAL A 74 6.37 -0.22 3.90
CA VAL A 74 7.03 -0.87 5.05
C VAL A 74 6.99 0.09 6.22
N ILE A 75 6.56 -0.41 7.38
CA ILE A 75 6.25 0.39 8.56
C ILE A 75 7.14 -0.07 9.71
N CYS A 76 7.78 0.88 10.39
CA CYS A 76 8.52 0.58 11.61
C CYS A 76 7.54 0.17 12.72
N PRO A 77 7.63 -1.04 13.29
CA PRO A 77 6.70 -1.50 14.33
C PRO A 77 6.79 -0.65 15.61
N LYS A 78 7.98 -0.12 15.91
CA LYS A 78 8.25 0.67 17.12
C LYS A 78 7.65 2.07 17.04
N THR A 79 7.76 2.75 15.90
CA THR A 79 7.35 4.16 15.75
C THR A 79 6.06 4.34 14.96
N GLY A 80 5.60 3.31 14.24
CA GLY A 80 4.48 3.40 13.29
C GLY A 80 4.81 4.22 12.02
N THR A 81 6.05 4.68 11.87
CA THR A 81 6.48 5.48 10.73
C THR A 81 6.64 4.60 9.50
N VAL A 82 6.12 5.04 8.35
CA VAL A 82 6.41 4.41 7.07
C VAL A 82 7.88 4.67 6.74
N ILE A 83 8.69 3.62 6.63
CA ILE A 83 10.14 3.72 6.39
C ILE A 83 10.52 3.44 4.95
N HIS A 84 9.64 2.79 4.20
CA HIS A 84 9.83 2.55 2.79
C HIS A 84 8.48 2.56 2.07
N GLU A 85 8.46 3.18 0.91
CA GLU A 85 7.32 3.26 0.02
C GLU A 85 7.81 2.89 -1.37
N ALA A 86 7.08 2.07 -2.12
CA ALA A 86 7.38 1.79 -3.52
C ALA A 86 6.11 1.81 -4.37
N TRP A 87 6.20 2.46 -5.53
CA TRP A 87 5.10 2.70 -6.45
C TRP A 87 5.21 1.75 -7.63
N TYR A 88 4.09 1.11 -7.95
CA TYR A 88 3.99 0.19 -9.08
C TYR A 88 2.71 0.47 -9.86
N ARG A 89 2.80 0.31 -11.18
CA ARG A 89 1.65 0.31 -12.07
C ARG A 89 1.67 -0.97 -12.91
N PHE A 90 0.88 -1.96 -12.49
CA PHE A 90 0.79 -3.26 -13.18
C PHE A 90 2.16 -3.95 -13.21
N ASP A 91 2.76 -4.15 -12.03
CA ASP A 91 4.11 -4.69 -11.81
C ASP A 91 5.27 -3.86 -12.38
N GLU A 92 5.00 -2.78 -13.10
CA GLU A 92 6.04 -1.86 -13.55
C GLU A 92 6.45 -0.93 -12.40
N PRO A 93 7.71 -0.95 -11.94
CA PRO A 93 8.19 -0.05 -10.89
C PRO A 93 8.21 1.40 -11.39
N LYS A 94 7.75 2.33 -10.55
CA LYS A 94 7.70 3.77 -10.84
C LYS A 94 8.59 4.61 -9.93
N GLY A 95 9.05 4.01 -8.85
CA GLY A 95 9.98 4.59 -7.91
C GLY A 95 9.74 4.13 -6.47
N ASP A 96 10.60 4.58 -5.59
CA ASP A 96 10.77 4.23 -4.21
C ASP A 96 11.21 5.45 -3.41
N LEU A 97 10.88 5.38 -2.13
CA LEU A 97 11.23 6.38 -1.16
C LEU A 97 11.58 5.65 0.14
N THR A 98 12.70 6.04 0.75
CA THR A 98 13.11 5.55 2.07
C THR A 98 13.15 6.69 3.06
N ARG A 99 12.61 6.46 4.25
CA ARG A 99 12.57 7.43 5.36
C ARG A 99 13.34 6.90 6.56
N ASP A 100 13.90 7.82 7.33
CA ASP A 100 14.44 7.53 8.65
C ASP A 100 13.30 7.12 9.60
N ALA A 101 13.50 6.05 10.36
CA ALA A 101 12.46 5.43 11.17
C ALA A 101 12.01 6.25 12.39
N GLU A 102 12.90 7.09 12.92
CA GLU A 102 12.65 7.88 14.13
C GLU A 102 12.11 9.27 13.78
N THR A 103 12.56 9.85 12.66
CA THR A 103 12.19 11.22 12.27
C THR A 103 11.19 11.31 11.11
N GLY A 104 10.99 10.22 10.35
CA GLY A 104 10.14 10.21 9.15
C GLY A 104 10.69 11.02 7.96
N LYS A 105 11.91 11.56 8.08
CA LYS A 105 12.53 12.35 7.01
C LYS A 105 13.00 11.44 5.88
N VAL A 106 12.81 11.88 4.64
CA VAL A 106 13.31 11.18 3.45
C VAL A 106 14.83 11.15 3.48
N VAL A 107 15.41 9.95 3.37
CA VAL A 107 16.87 9.74 3.31
C VAL A 107 17.33 9.26 1.93
N ARG A 108 16.43 8.68 1.14
CA ARG A 108 16.66 8.27 -0.24
C ARG A 108 15.36 8.35 -1.04
N SER A 109 15.47 8.73 -2.30
CA SER A 109 14.40 8.61 -3.30
C SER A 109 15.04 8.28 -4.65
N ASP A 110 14.45 7.33 -5.37
CA ASP A 110 14.87 6.96 -6.73
C ASP A 110 13.94 7.51 -7.82
N PHE A 111 12.97 8.36 -7.45
CA PHE A 111 12.25 9.15 -8.42
C PHE A 111 13.30 9.99 -9.14
N GLU A 112 13.75 9.52 -10.30
CA GLU A 112 14.48 10.35 -11.26
C GLU A 112 13.70 11.65 -11.40
N ASN A 113 14.36 12.79 -11.61
CA ASN A 113 13.78 14.14 -11.72
C ASN A 113 12.71 14.29 -12.86
N ALA A 114 11.70 13.44 -12.87
CA ALA A 114 10.44 13.61 -13.54
C ALA A 114 9.59 14.39 -12.55
N GLU A 115 9.19 15.59 -12.96
CA GLU A 115 8.31 16.49 -12.23
C GLU A 115 7.34 15.70 -11.34
N ASN A 116 7.50 15.90 -10.03
CA ASN A 116 6.67 15.37 -8.96
C ASN A 116 5.26 14.98 -9.45
N PRO A 117 4.91 13.68 -9.58
CA PRO A 117 3.60 13.28 -10.10
C PRO A 117 2.43 13.73 -9.21
N LEU A 118 2.70 14.21 -8.00
CA LEU A 118 1.71 14.83 -7.10
C LEU A 118 1.61 16.36 -7.25
N SER A 119 2.47 17.00 -8.05
CA SER A 119 2.47 18.46 -8.28
C SER A 119 1.47 18.92 -9.35
N THR A 120 0.97 18.03 -10.21
CA THR A 120 0.17 18.43 -11.38
C THR A 120 -1.33 18.54 -11.10
N GLN A 121 -1.79 18.28 -9.86
CA GLN A 121 -3.22 18.37 -9.51
C GLN A 121 -3.62 19.57 -8.62
N GLN A 122 -2.72 20.52 -8.34
CA GLN A 122 -3.06 21.69 -7.51
C GLN A 122 -3.02 23.06 -8.20
N SER A 123 -2.90 23.12 -9.54
CA SER A 123 -2.78 24.41 -10.27
C SER A 123 -3.90 24.72 -11.27
N GLN A 124 -5.09 24.14 -11.12
CA GLN A 124 -6.28 24.56 -11.89
C GLN A 124 -7.51 24.77 -11.00
N GLU A 125 -7.45 25.76 -10.12
CA GLU A 125 -8.65 26.45 -9.60
C GLU A 125 -8.27 27.77 -8.93
N LEU A 126 -7.77 28.74 -9.72
CA LEU A 126 -7.66 30.14 -9.28
C LEU A 126 -7.41 31.11 -10.45
N VAL A 127 -8.18 31.02 -11.52
CA VAL A 127 -8.46 32.17 -12.40
C VAL A 127 -9.83 31.96 -13.05
N GLN A 128 -10.86 32.67 -12.57
CA GLN A 128 -11.62 33.61 -13.39
C GLN A 128 -12.61 34.39 -12.52
N GLU A 129 -12.68 35.67 -12.83
CA GLU A 129 -13.30 36.81 -12.15
C GLU A 129 -14.83 36.75 -12.04
#